data_AF-A0A2T5P9F8-F1
#
_entry.id   AF-A0A2T5P9F8-F1
#
_cell.length_a   1.000
_cell.length_b   1.000
_cell.length_c   1.000
_cell.angle_alpha   90.00
_cell.angle_beta   90.00
_cell.angle_gamma   90.00
#
_symmetry.space_group_name_H-M   'P 1'
#
loop_
_entity.id
_entity.type
_entity.pdbx_description
1 polymer ?
#
loop_
_entity_poly.entity_id
_entity_poly.type
_entity_poly.pdbx_seq_one_letter_code
_entity_poly.pdbx_strand_id
1 'polypeptide(L)'
;MGQPACRAFPLLNTRMLLMKKMLPLLALLLCGPALALSDGEVEAHYQSCVARMDAAPAEAISCFESLHQLDQPSVNSLYYLGKLYLRTQQPGPAVVAFEQALALDPTDRWALQALLDALDADGQQERSLKAAQRAQQAFAEHAGFAAYLVQRYQGLDQLQQAHSMREHLLALVAAGKTDGLVSENLYLRQRVAVGEVDVHGLEYFKPAAGKPRYVFIAQFPDGSERRYQTTYRAGMEDAVRKAHGADALPYFFDAFDKRRQYLVSFLAREPVFEELRDLVLSDLRGGKVGAGFSY
;
A
#
# COMPACT_ATOMS: atom_id res chain seq x y z
N MET A 1 -45.85 2.67 -85.09
CA MET A 1 -45.12 3.93 -84.81
C MET A 1 -44.95 4.02 -83.31
N GLY A 2 -43.71 3.95 -82.82
CA GLY A 2 -43.39 3.71 -81.40
C GLY A 2 -43.36 4.99 -80.55
N GLN A 3 -43.78 4.86 -79.29
CA GLN A 3 -43.65 5.87 -78.25
C GLN A 3 -42.20 5.95 -77.71
N PRO A 4 -41.73 7.11 -77.23
CA PRO A 4 -40.42 7.24 -76.61
C PRO A 4 -40.45 6.87 -75.12
N ALA A 5 -39.44 6.13 -74.68
CA ALA A 5 -39.22 5.79 -73.27
C ALA A 5 -38.71 7.01 -72.49
N CYS A 6 -39.41 7.39 -71.42
CA CYS A 6 -39.01 8.45 -70.50
C CYS A 6 -37.91 7.92 -69.55
N ARG A 7 -36.69 8.44 -69.65
CA ARG A 7 -35.57 8.15 -68.75
C ARG A 7 -35.77 8.91 -67.43
N ALA A 8 -36.03 8.20 -66.34
CA ALA A 8 -35.95 8.75 -64.98
C ALA A 8 -34.47 8.86 -64.54
N PHE A 9 -33.97 10.09 -64.43
CA PHE A 9 -32.64 10.42 -63.90
C PHE A 9 -32.58 10.28 -62.36
N PRO A 10 -31.39 10.09 -61.75
CA PRO A 10 -31.19 9.65 -60.38
C PRO A 10 -31.14 10.84 -59.41
N LEU A 11 -32.28 11.45 -59.09
CA LEU A 11 -32.37 12.54 -58.09
C LEU A 11 -32.68 12.04 -56.67
N LEU A 12 -33.17 10.81 -56.51
CA LEU A 12 -33.49 10.23 -55.19
C LEU A 12 -32.24 9.87 -54.38
N ASN A 13 -31.18 9.39 -55.04
CA ASN A 13 -29.98 8.91 -54.34
C ASN A 13 -29.12 10.04 -53.78
N THR A 14 -29.03 11.18 -54.47
CA THR A 14 -28.22 12.32 -54.00
C THR A 14 -28.88 13.04 -52.82
N ARG A 15 -30.21 13.16 -52.80
CA ARG A 15 -30.95 13.78 -51.69
C ARG A 15 -30.91 12.91 -50.42
N MET A 16 -31.01 11.60 -50.57
CA MET A 16 -30.90 10.63 -49.47
C MET A 16 -29.46 10.52 -48.94
N LEU A 17 -28.45 10.65 -49.81
CA LEU A 17 -27.04 10.68 -49.43
C LEU A 17 -26.65 11.99 -48.71
N LEU A 18 -27.25 13.13 -49.11
CA LEU A 18 -27.06 14.41 -48.43
C LEU A 18 -27.69 14.41 -47.04
N MET A 19 -28.89 13.82 -46.87
CA MET A 19 -29.52 13.65 -45.54
C MET A 19 -28.73 12.69 -44.64
N LYS A 20 -28.19 11.59 -45.17
CA LYS A 20 -27.32 10.66 -44.42
C LYS A 20 -25.98 11.28 -44.00
N LYS A 21 -25.44 12.22 -44.78
CA LYS A 21 -24.19 12.94 -44.46
C LYS A 21 -24.41 14.16 -43.55
N MET A 22 -25.60 14.77 -43.57
CA MET A 22 -25.95 15.88 -42.66
C MET A 22 -26.37 15.41 -41.27
N LEU A 23 -26.95 14.22 -41.12
CA LEU A 23 -27.37 13.69 -39.80
C LEU A 23 -26.26 13.64 -38.74
N PRO A 24 -25.03 13.16 -39.03
CA PRO A 24 -23.97 13.13 -38.02
C PRO A 24 -23.40 14.53 -37.71
N LEU A 25 -23.43 15.45 -38.69
CA LEU A 25 -23.04 16.85 -38.48
C LEU A 25 -24.06 17.64 -37.66
N LEU A 26 -25.36 17.31 -37.79
CA LEU A 26 -26.41 17.86 -36.95
C LEU A 26 -26.35 17.28 -35.52
N ALA A 27 -25.98 16.00 -35.37
CA ALA A 27 -25.78 15.37 -34.06
C ALA A 27 -24.58 15.98 -33.30
N LEU A 28 -23.50 16.33 -34.01
CA LEU A 28 -22.36 17.06 -33.42
C LEU A 28 -22.71 18.52 -33.01
N LEU A 29 -23.73 19.12 -33.62
CA LEU A 29 -24.20 20.48 -33.32
C LEU A 29 -25.34 20.52 -32.28
N LEU A 30 -26.03 19.39 -32.05
CA LEU A 30 -27.12 19.26 -31.09
C LEU A 30 -26.70 18.58 -29.78
N CYS A 31 -25.55 17.90 -29.74
CA CYS A 31 -25.03 17.27 -28.53
C CYS A 31 -23.89 18.06 -27.91
N GLY A 32 -24.25 19.00 -27.05
CA GLY A 32 -23.46 19.35 -25.86
C GLY A 32 -24.43 19.67 -24.72
N PRO A 33 -24.20 19.27 -23.46
CA PRO A 33 -23.08 18.50 -22.88
C PRO A 33 -23.38 16.99 -22.73
N ALA A 34 -22.33 16.20 -22.46
CA ALA A 34 -22.30 14.80 -22.02
C ALA A 34 -23.48 13.88 -22.42
N LEU A 35 -23.23 12.93 -23.33
CA LEU A 35 -24.04 11.72 -23.44
C LEU A 35 -23.95 10.95 -22.11
N ALA A 36 -24.87 11.24 -21.19
CA ALA A 36 -25.02 10.44 -19.98
C ALA A 36 -25.53 9.05 -20.39
N LEU A 37 -24.69 8.04 -20.20
CA LEU A 37 -25.07 6.64 -20.36
C LEU A 37 -26.17 6.29 -19.34
N SER A 38 -27.05 5.36 -19.70
CA SER A 38 -27.94 4.75 -18.70
C SER A 38 -27.13 3.97 -17.67
N ASP A 39 -27.66 3.78 -16.45
CA ASP A 39 -26.97 3.06 -15.38
C ASP A 39 -26.47 1.67 -15.82
N GLY A 40 -27.25 0.96 -16.65
CA GLY A 40 -26.86 -0.34 -17.19
C GLY A 40 -25.71 -0.26 -18.21
N GLU A 41 -25.65 0.81 -18.99
CA GLU A 41 -24.54 1.08 -19.91
C GLU A 41 -23.27 1.52 -19.17
N VAL A 42 -23.41 2.33 -18.11
CA VAL A 42 -22.29 2.70 -17.21
C VAL A 42 -21.69 1.45 -16.59
N GLU A 43 -22.53 0.56 -16.04
CA GLU A 43 -22.07 -0.69 -15.42
C GLU A 43 -21.41 -1.61 -16.44
N ALA A 44 -21.99 -1.79 -17.63
CA ALA A 44 -21.39 -2.59 -18.69
C ALA A 44 -20.03 -2.03 -19.14
N HIS A 45 -19.91 -0.70 -19.25
CA HIS A 45 -18.67 -0.03 -19.60
C HIS A 45 -17.61 -0.17 -18.50
N TYR A 46 -18.02 0.02 -17.23
CA TYR A 46 -17.18 -0.22 -16.06
C TYR A 46 -16.63 -1.66 -16.01
N GLN A 47 -17.48 -2.67 -16.20
CA GLN A 47 -17.06 -4.07 -16.25
C GLN A 47 -16.10 -4.34 -17.41
N SER A 48 -16.31 -3.69 -18.56
CA SER A 48 -15.38 -3.74 -19.69
C SER A 48 -14.00 -3.17 -19.32
N CYS A 49 -13.94 -2.06 -18.58
CA CYS A 49 -12.68 -1.49 -18.09
C CYS A 49 -11.98 -2.44 -17.11
N VAL A 50 -12.72 -3.01 -16.15
CA VAL A 50 -12.19 -3.98 -15.16
C VAL A 50 -11.58 -5.19 -15.87
N ALA A 51 -12.26 -5.76 -16.87
CA ALA A 51 -11.78 -6.93 -17.62
C ALA A 51 -10.45 -6.68 -18.36
N ARG A 52 -10.16 -5.41 -18.73
CA ARG A 52 -8.91 -5.03 -19.40
C ARG A 52 -7.75 -4.82 -18.44
N MET A 53 -7.99 -4.69 -17.13
CA MET A 53 -6.97 -4.29 -16.18
C MET A 53 -5.72 -5.14 -16.33
N ASP A 54 -5.81 -6.46 -16.22
CA ASP A 54 -4.60 -7.29 -16.18
C ASP A 54 -3.91 -7.48 -17.53
N ALA A 55 -4.68 -7.56 -18.62
CA ALA A 55 -4.15 -7.81 -19.96
C ALA A 55 -3.62 -6.54 -20.65
N ALA A 56 -4.28 -5.39 -20.44
CA ALA A 56 -4.03 -4.14 -21.15
C ALA A 56 -4.20 -2.94 -20.20
N PRO A 57 -3.26 -2.71 -19.26
CA PRO A 57 -3.40 -1.69 -18.22
C PRO A 57 -3.56 -0.27 -18.79
N ALA A 58 -2.88 0.07 -19.90
CA ALA A 58 -3.01 1.37 -20.54
C ALA A 58 -4.40 1.57 -21.16
N GLU A 59 -4.96 0.53 -21.80
CA GLU A 59 -6.33 0.59 -22.33
C GLU A 59 -7.38 0.66 -21.22
N ALA A 60 -7.13 -0.04 -20.10
CA ALA A 60 -7.99 0.04 -18.92
C ALA A 60 -8.01 1.46 -18.34
N ILE A 61 -6.85 2.14 -18.28
CA ILE A 61 -6.76 3.55 -17.86
C ILE A 61 -7.62 4.42 -18.78
N SER A 62 -7.41 4.37 -20.09
CA SER A 62 -8.21 5.15 -21.06
C SER A 62 -9.71 4.84 -20.96
N CYS A 63 -10.06 3.59 -20.66
CA CYS A 63 -11.44 3.17 -20.45
C CYS A 63 -12.05 3.83 -19.20
N PHE A 64 -11.36 3.80 -18.06
CA PHE A 64 -11.84 4.47 -16.85
C PHE A 64 -11.85 6.01 -16.99
N GLU A 65 -10.86 6.60 -17.66
CA GLU A 65 -10.85 8.03 -17.97
C GLU A 65 -12.07 8.44 -18.80
N SER A 66 -12.52 7.59 -19.73
CA SER A 66 -13.73 7.85 -20.51
C SER A 66 -15.01 7.88 -19.67
N LEU A 67 -15.11 7.07 -18.61
CA LEU A 67 -16.24 7.17 -17.67
C LEU A 67 -16.26 8.52 -16.95
N HIS A 68 -15.08 9.01 -16.57
CA HIS A 68 -14.95 10.33 -15.95
C HIS A 68 -15.31 11.46 -16.92
N GLN A 69 -14.88 11.39 -18.18
CA GLN A 69 -15.23 12.37 -19.22
C GLN A 69 -16.74 12.42 -19.55
N LEU A 70 -17.47 11.34 -19.29
CA LEU A 70 -18.92 11.26 -19.44
C LEU A 70 -19.68 11.75 -18.19
N ASP A 71 -18.99 12.34 -17.22
CA ASP A 71 -19.52 12.74 -15.90
C ASP A 71 -20.17 11.58 -15.13
N GLN A 72 -19.65 10.35 -15.31
CA GLN A 72 -20.10 9.14 -14.61
C GLN A 72 -19.02 8.56 -13.66
N PRO A 73 -18.32 9.36 -12.83
CA PRO A 73 -17.36 8.80 -11.87
C PRO A 73 -18.09 8.09 -10.72
N SER A 74 -17.59 6.92 -10.36
CA SER A 74 -17.92 6.25 -9.10
C SER A 74 -16.66 6.07 -8.24
N VAL A 75 -16.83 5.93 -6.92
CA VAL A 75 -15.74 5.63 -5.98
C VAL A 75 -14.91 4.44 -6.48
N ASN A 76 -15.57 3.36 -6.91
CA ASN A 76 -14.91 2.16 -7.45
C ASN A 76 -14.12 2.46 -8.74
N SER A 77 -14.70 3.18 -9.70
CA SER A 77 -14.01 3.51 -10.95
C SER A 77 -12.73 4.34 -10.72
N LEU A 78 -12.80 5.32 -9.81
CA LEU A 78 -11.68 6.18 -9.44
C LEU A 78 -10.63 5.40 -8.63
N TYR A 79 -11.07 4.52 -7.74
CA TYR A 79 -10.19 3.60 -7.03
C TYR A 79 -9.40 2.70 -8.00
N TYR A 80 -10.07 2.06 -8.97
CA TYR A 80 -9.39 1.20 -9.94
C TYR A 80 -8.48 2.00 -10.88
N LEU A 81 -8.90 3.19 -11.30
CA LEU A 81 -8.06 4.11 -12.07
C LEU A 81 -6.77 4.47 -11.30
N GLY A 82 -6.88 4.84 -10.02
CA GLY A 82 -5.73 5.12 -9.16
C GLY A 82 -4.81 3.90 -8.99
N LYS A 83 -5.37 2.70 -8.80
CA LYS A 83 -4.59 1.45 -8.71
C LYS A 83 -3.83 1.16 -10.01
N LEU A 84 -4.44 1.43 -11.16
CA LEU A 84 -3.80 1.28 -12.46
C LEU A 84 -2.65 2.27 -12.66
N TYR A 85 -2.83 3.51 -12.24
CA TYR A 85 -1.76 4.50 -12.25
C TYR A 85 -0.58 4.07 -11.36
N LEU A 86 -0.82 3.57 -10.14
CA LEU A 86 0.27 3.03 -9.29
C LEU A 86 0.99 1.86 -9.96
N ARG A 87 0.24 0.91 -10.53
CA ARG A 87 0.83 -0.25 -11.23
C ARG A 87 1.65 0.14 -12.46
N THR A 88 1.30 1.26 -13.10
CA THR A 88 2.02 1.82 -14.24
C THR A 88 3.04 2.89 -13.84
N GLN A 89 3.43 2.95 -12.55
CA GLN A 89 4.45 3.87 -12.01
C GLN A 89 4.12 5.36 -12.19
N GLN A 90 2.83 5.70 -12.11
CA GLN A 90 2.30 7.06 -12.19
C GLN A 90 1.68 7.48 -10.84
N PRO A 91 2.47 7.68 -9.77
CA PRO A 91 1.93 7.93 -8.44
C PRO A 91 1.19 9.27 -8.31
N GLY A 92 1.65 10.33 -8.98
CA GLY A 92 0.94 11.63 -9.00
C GLY A 92 -0.52 11.54 -9.49
N PRO A 93 -0.79 11.01 -10.71
CA PRO A 93 -2.15 10.76 -11.18
C PRO A 93 -2.96 9.84 -10.27
N ALA A 94 -2.33 8.85 -9.64
CA ALA A 94 -3.00 7.98 -8.68
C ALA A 94 -3.51 8.76 -7.45
N VAL A 95 -2.69 9.65 -6.89
CA VAL A 95 -3.09 10.53 -5.77
C VAL A 95 -4.34 11.32 -6.15
N VAL A 96 -4.37 11.93 -7.35
CA VAL A 96 -5.53 12.70 -7.82
C VAL A 96 -6.79 11.83 -7.91
N ALA A 97 -6.69 10.64 -8.52
CA ALA A 97 -7.83 9.73 -8.66
C ALA A 97 -8.38 9.29 -7.28
N PHE A 98 -7.52 8.97 -6.31
CA PHE A 98 -7.96 8.60 -4.97
C PHE A 98 -8.55 9.79 -4.19
N GLU A 99 -8.01 11.00 -4.36
CA GLU A 99 -8.61 12.21 -3.76
C GLU A 99 -9.98 12.51 -4.35
N GLN A 100 -10.18 12.30 -5.65
CA GLN A 100 -11.50 12.39 -6.28
C GLN A 100 -12.45 11.31 -5.74
N ALA A 101 -11.97 10.07 -5.54
CA ALA A 101 -12.80 9.00 -4.95
C ALA A 101 -13.27 9.39 -3.54
N LEU A 102 -12.37 9.96 -2.73
CA LEU A 102 -12.66 10.44 -1.39
C LEU A 102 -13.48 11.74 -1.34
N ALA A 103 -13.54 12.49 -2.44
CA ALA A 103 -14.48 13.60 -2.57
C ALA A 103 -15.92 13.09 -2.77
N LEU A 104 -16.11 11.90 -3.36
CA LEU A 104 -17.41 11.25 -3.49
C LEU A 104 -17.82 10.54 -2.19
N ASP A 105 -16.90 9.79 -1.58
CA ASP A 105 -17.09 9.16 -0.27
C ASP A 105 -15.85 9.38 0.61
N PRO A 106 -15.89 10.35 1.54
CA PRO A 106 -14.79 10.64 2.45
C PRO A 106 -14.42 9.49 3.40
N THR A 107 -15.29 8.48 3.52
CA THR A 107 -15.15 7.34 4.41
C THR A 107 -14.87 6.04 3.67
N ASP A 108 -14.59 6.07 2.36
CA ASP A 108 -14.19 4.85 1.66
C ASP A 108 -12.80 4.40 2.14
N ARG A 109 -12.80 3.27 2.88
CA ARG A 109 -11.61 2.74 3.54
C ARG A 109 -10.52 2.34 2.54
N TRP A 110 -10.93 1.77 1.40
CA TRP A 110 -9.99 1.29 0.38
C TRP A 110 -9.32 2.45 -0.34
N ALA A 111 -10.06 3.50 -0.68
CA ALA A 111 -9.54 4.73 -1.25
C ALA A 111 -8.64 5.48 -0.26
N LEU A 112 -8.99 5.53 1.03
CA LEU A 112 -8.10 6.08 2.07
C LEU A 112 -6.77 5.33 2.11
N GLN A 113 -6.80 4.00 2.18
CA GLN A 113 -5.58 3.20 2.22
C GLN A 113 -4.75 3.36 0.94
N ALA A 114 -5.40 3.34 -0.23
CA ALA A 114 -4.71 3.48 -1.50
C ALA A 114 -4.15 4.90 -1.71
N LEU A 115 -4.79 5.94 -1.17
CA LEU A 115 -4.24 7.29 -1.14
C LEU A 115 -2.94 7.33 -0.32
N LEU A 116 -2.88 6.66 0.83
CA LEU A 116 -1.65 6.61 1.64
C LEU A 116 -0.50 5.94 0.87
N ASP A 117 -0.78 4.80 0.23
CA ASP A 117 0.19 4.10 -0.61
C ASP A 117 0.67 4.98 -1.79
N ALA A 118 -0.26 5.72 -2.41
CA ALA A 118 0.05 6.61 -3.52
C ALA A 118 0.89 7.82 -3.11
N LEU A 119 0.56 8.45 -1.99
CA LEU A 119 1.32 9.57 -1.44
C LEU A 119 2.74 9.14 -1.06
N ASP A 120 2.93 7.91 -0.60
CA ASP A 120 4.25 7.35 -0.33
C ASP A 120 5.06 7.10 -1.58
N ALA A 121 4.44 6.49 -2.60
CA ALA A 121 5.07 6.27 -3.89
C ALA A 121 5.45 7.59 -4.58
N ASP A 122 4.68 8.66 -4.35
CA ASP A 122 4.95 10.01 -4.86
C ASP A 122 5.93 10.81 -3.97
N GLY A 123 6.34 10.28 -2.82
CA GLY A 123 7.26 10.93 -1.88
C GLY A 123 6.64 12.09 -1.07
N GLN A 124 5.32 12.23 -1.05
CA GLN A 124 4.60 13.34 -0.41
C GLN A 124 4.34 13.07 1.09
N GLN A 125 5.41 12.94 1.88
CA GLN A 125 5.37 12.46 3.27
C GLN A 125 4.46 13.29 4.20
N GLU A 126 4.48 14.61 4.10
CA GLU A 126 3.65 15.50 4.94
C GLU A 126 2.15 15.36 4.63
N ARG A 127 1.79 15.19 3.34
CA ARG A 127 0.41 14.93 2.95
C ARG A 127 -0.02 13.53 3.38
N SER A 128 0.86 12.55 3.24
CA SER A 128 0.65 11.18 3.73
C SER A 128 0.34 11.18 5.23
N LEU A 129 1.12 11.90 6.05
CA LEU A 129 0.87 12.02 7.48
C LEU A 129 -0.53 12.61 7.77
N LYS A 130 -0.87 13.73 7.13
CA LYS A 130 -2.18 14.38 7.31
C LYS A 130 -3.33 13.47 6.89
N ALA A 131 -3.20 12.77 5.76
CA ALA A 131 -4.19 11.81 5.28
C ALA A 131 -4.34 10.64 6.26
N ALA A 132 -3.23 10.11 6.79
CA ALA A 132 -3.26 9.01 7.75
C ALA A 132 -3.90 9.41 9.08
N GLN A 133 -3.65 10.65 9.55
CA GLN A 133 -4.32 11.19 10.73
C GLN A 133 -5.84 11.30 10.52
N ARG A 134 -6.28 11.74 9.34
CA ARG A 134 -7.72 11.77 8.98
C ARG A 134 -8.32 10.37 8.91
N ALA A 135 -7.63 9.42 8.28
CA ALA A 135 -8.05 8.03 8.21
C ALA A 135 -8.20 7.44 9.62
N GLN A 136 -7.24 7.69 10.51
CA GLN A 136 -7.31 7.24 11.90
C GLN A 136 -8.44 7.94 12.69
N GLN A 137 -8.78 9.19 12.39
CA GLN A 137 -9.92 9.87 13.01
C GLN A 137 -11.26 9.28 12.55
N ALA A 138 -11.40 9.00 11.26
CA ALA A 138 -12.60 8.36 10.71
C ALA A 138 -12.74 6.90 11.17
N PHE A 139 -11.61 6.22 11.37
CA PHE A 139 -11.53 4.81 11.73
C PHE A 139 -10.67 4.59 12.99
N ALA A 140 -11.13 5.14 14.12
CA ALA A 140 -10.38 5.13 15.38
C ALA A 140 -9.95 3.73 15.86
N GLU A 141 -10.71 2.70 15.46
CA GLU A 141 -10.50 1.31 15.86
C GLU A 141 -9.78 0.45 14.82
N HIS A 142 -9.37 1.03 13.69
CA HIS A 142 -8.74 0.31 12.59
C HIS A 142 -7.23 0.21 12.78
N ALA A 143 -6.75 -0.99 13.13
CA ALA A 143 -5.36 -1.24 13.49
C ALA A 143 -4.37 -0.95 12.36
N GLY A 144 -4.74 -1.16 11.09
CA GLY A 144 -3.89 -0.85 9.96
C GLY A 144 -3.51 0.63 9.83
N PHE A 145 -4.43 1.54 10.16
CA PHE A 145 -4.14 2.98 10.11
C PHE A 145 -3.28 3.42 11.29
N ALA A 146 -3.49 2.83 12.47
CA ALA A 146 -2.62 3.05 13.62
C ALA A 146 -1.19 2.56 13.33
N ALA A 147 -1.04 1.36 12.75
CA ALA A 147 0.26 0.81 12.34
C ALA A 147 0.96 1.67 11.28
N TYR A 148 0.19 2.22 10.32
CA TYR A 148 0.72 3.16 9.34
C TYR A 148 1.24 4.44 10.01
N LEU A 149 0.49 5.02 10.94
CA LEU A 149 0.90 6.22 11.66
C LEU A 149 2.15 5.98 12.52
N VAL A 150 2.30 4.81 13.16
CA VAL A 150 3.55 4.45 13.85
C VAL A 150 4.75 4.58 12.90
N GLN A 151 4.66 3.97 11.72
CA GLN A 151 5.72 4.02 10.71
C GLN A 151 6.01 5.45 10.26
N ARG A 152 4.95 6.23 9.99
CA ARG A 152 5.08 7.62 9.54
C ARG A 152 5.74 8.50 10.58
N TYR A 153 5.31 8.42 11.84
CA TYR A 153 5.89 9.19 12.93
C TYR A 153 7.35 8.79 13.17
N GLN A 154 7.71 7.51 13.06
CA GLN A 154 9.11 7.10 13.16
C GLN A 154 9.97 7.63 12.02
N GLY A 155 9.47 7.57 10.78
CA GLY A 155 10.20 8.10 9.62
C GLY A 155 10.44 9.60 9.67
N LEU A 156 9.56 10.34 10.34
CA LEU A 156 9.66 11.79 10.56
C LEU A 156 10.32 12.17 11.89
N ASP A 157 10.92 11.21 12.60
CA ASP A 157 11.55 11.38 13.92
C ASP A 157 10.62 11.98 15.01
N GLN A 158 9.30 11.79 14.86
CA GLN A 158 8.28 12.18 15.82
C GLN A 158 8.07 11.06 16.86
N LEU A 159 9.13 10.78 17.63
CA LEU A 159 9.22 9.57 18.46
C LEU A 159 8.15 9.47 19.55
N GLN A 160 7.74 10.60 20.14
CA GLN A 160 6.69 10.61 21.16
C GLN A 160 5.33 10.20 20.58
N GLN A 161 4.98 10.73 19.41
CA GLN A 161 3.75 10.39 18.69
C GLN A 161 3.79 8.94 18.22
N ALA A 162 4.94 8.47 17.72
CA ALA A 162 5.14 7.07 17.35
C ALA A 162 4.89 6.14 18.54
N HIS A 163 5.44 6.45 19.72
CA HIS A 163 5.25 5.66 20.92
C HIS A 163 3.79 5.63 21.37
N SER A 164 3.13 6.80 21.44
CA SER A 164 1.71 6.89 21.81
C SER A 164 0.81 6.11 20.86
N MET A 165 1.03 6.24 19.54
CA MET A 165 0.25 5.51 18.54
C MET A 165 0.53 4.01 18.57
N ARG A 166 1.76 3.60 18.92
CA ARG A 166 2.09 2.19 19.13
C ARG A 166 1.31 1.61 20.32
N GLU A 167 1.26 2.31 21.45
CA GLU A 167 0.45 1.85 22.59
C GLU A 167 -1.04 1.73 22.24
N HIS A 168 -1.58 2.68 21.46
CA HIS A 168 -2.93 2.58 20.92
C HIS A 168 -3.12 1.33 20.04
N LEU A 169 -2.20 1.09 19.11
CA LEU A 169 -2.20 -0.09 18.25
C LEU A 169 -2.16 -1.40 19.06
N LEU A 170 -1.30 -1.48 20.07
CA LEU A 170 -1.22 -2.65 20.97
C LEU A 170 -2.55 -2.89 21.69
N ALA A 171 -3.20 -1.83 22.15
CA ALA A 171 -4.52 -1.91 22.79
C ALA A 171 -5.61 -2.40 21.82
N LEU A 172 -5.62 -1.93 20.56
CA LEU A 172 -6.54 -2.41 19.53
C LEU A 172 -6.37 -3.92 19.30
N VAL A 173 -5.13 -4.39 19.11
CA VAL A 173 -4.84 -5.80 18.87
C VAL A 173 -5.17 -6.65 20.09
N ALA A 174 -4.91 -6.16 21.31
CA ALA A 174 -5.32 -6.83 22.55
C ALA A 174 -6.84 -6.99 22.65
N ALA A 175 -7.61 -6.03 22.12
CA ALA A 175 -9.07 -6.08 22.01
C ALA A 175 -9.59 -6.88 20.81
N GLY A 176 -8.71 -7.54 20.03
CA GLY A 176 -9.08 -8.34 18.86
C GLY A 176 -9.39 -7.53 17.60
N LYS A 177 -9.10 -6.22 17.61
CA LYS A 177 -9.29 -5.34 16.45
C LYS A 177 -8.03 -5.40 15.58
N THR A 178 -8.10 -6.16 14.50
CA THR A 178 -6.94 -6.44 13.62
C THR A 178 -7.13 -6.00 12.18
N ASP A 179 -8.20 -5.26 11.88
CA ASP A 179 -8.48 -4.76 10.53
C ASP A 179 -7.29 -3.97 9.97
N GLY A 180 -6.90 -4.31 8.74
CA GLY A 180 -5.77 -3.69 8.05
C GLY A 180 -4.38 -4.19 8.49
N LEU A 181 -4.30 -5.16 9.39
CA LEU A 181 -3.06 -5.88 9.70
C LEU A 181 -2.93 -7.15 8.85
N VAL A 182 -1.69 -7.62 8.67
CA VAL A 182 -1.42 -8.92 8.05
C VAL A 182 -1.78 -10.08 8.99
N SER A 183 -2.09 -11.24 8.43
CA SER A 183 -2.56 -12.43 9.16
C SER A 183 -1.61 -12.97 10.22
N GLU A 184 -0.31 -12.64 10.15
CA GLU A 184 0.70 -13.15 11.07
C GLU A 184 0.77 -12.42 12.44
N ASN A 185 -0.17 -11.51 12.75
CA ASN A 185 -0.14 -10.70 13.98
C ASN A 185 1.21 -9.98 14.19
N LEU A 186 1.76 -9.45 13.10
CA LEU A 186 2.94 -8.60 13.09
C LEU A 186 2.66 -7.32 12.32
N TYR A 187 3.48 -6.30 12.55
CA TYR A 187 3.46 -5.09 11.74
C TYR A 187 4.88 -4.60 11.46
N LEU A 188 5.02 -3.86 10.36
CA LEU A 188 6.24 -3.12 10.08
C LEU A 188 6.32 -1.93 11.03
N ARG A 189 7.31 -1.96 11.93
CA ARG A 189 7.53 -0.87 12.90
C ARG A 189 8.34 0.25 12.26
N GLN A 190 9.49 -0.08 11.69
CA GLN A 190 10.43 0.89 11.14
C GLN A 190 11.03 0.42 9.80
N ARG A 191 11.24 1.36 8.87
CA ARG A 191 12.15 1.20 7.72
C ARG A 191 13.38 2.06 7.93
N VAL A 192 14.58 1.51 7.70
CA VAL A 192 15.86 2.21 7.81
C VAL A 192 16.77 1.75 6.69
N ALA A 193 17.53 2.65 6.07
CA ALA A 193 18.54 2.32 5.07
C ALA A 193 19.97 2.39 5.64
N VAL A 194 20.84 1.51 5.19
CA VAL A 194 22.29 1.52 5.45
C VAL A 194 23.04 1.40 4.13
N GLY A 195 23.53 2.53 3.61
CA GLY A 195 24.05 2.56 2.24
C GLY A 195 22.93 2.20 1.27
N GLU A 196 23.12 1.16 0.47
CA GLU A 196 22.12 0.63 -0.47
C GLU A 196 21.30 -0.55 0.09
N VAL A 197 21.42 -0.83 1.40
CA VAL A 197 20.69 -1.92 2.06
C VAL A 197 19.46 -1.37 2.77
N ASP A 198 18.29 -1.86 2.38
CA ASP A 198 17.02 -1.52 3.04
C ASP A 198 16.75 -2.49 4.20
N VAL A 199 16.44 -1.96 5.38
CA VAL A 199 16.18 -2.74 6.59
C VAL A 199 14.75 -2.51 7.07
N HIS A 200 13.98 -3.59 7.12
CA HIS A 200 12.63 -3.62 7.66
C HIS A 200 12.63 -4.20 9.07
N GLY A 201 12.33 -3.38 10.07
CA GLY A 201 12.16 -3.80 11.46
C GLY A 201 10.69 -4.11 11.76
N LEU A 202 10.41 -5.36 12.06
CA LEU A 202 9.08 -5.93 12.30
C LEU A 202 8.89 -6.19 13.81
N GLU A 203 7.68 -5.99 14.30
CA GLU A 203 7.27 -6.32 15.67
C GLU A 203 6.04 -7.23 15.68
N TYR A 204 6.13 -8.34 16.41
CA TYR A 204 5.01 -9.24 16.68
C TYR A 204 4.20 -8.74 17.88
N PHE A 205 2.88 -8.62 17.73
CA PHE A 205 1.98 -8.11 18.78
C PHE A 205 1.92 -9.03 20.00
N LYS A 206 1.95 -10.34 19.75
CA LYS A 206 2.05 -11.39 20.76
C LYS A 206 3.13 -12.35 20.28
N PRO A 207 4.33 -12.37 20.89
CA PRO A 207 5.24 -13.46 20.64
C PRO A 207 4.55 -14.72 21.15
N ALA A 208 3.97 -15.53 20.26
CA ALA A 208 3.54 -16.87 20.62
C ALA A 208 4.75 -17.61 21.22
N ALA A 209 4.54 -18.62 22.06
CA ALA A 209 5.63 -19.40 22.61
C ALA A 209 6.58 -19.87 21.49
N GLY A 210 7.85 -19.45 21.53
CA GLY A 210 8.85 -19.74 20.51
C GLY A 210 8.85 -18.85 19.26
N LYS A 211 8.03 -17.80 19.18
CA LYS A 211 8.09 -16.78 18.11
C LYS A 211 8.97 -15.59 18.54
N PRO A 212 9.71 -14.99 17.59
CA PRO A 212 10.47 -13.78 17.89
C PRO A 212 9.54 -12.63 18.23
N ARG A 213 9.96 -11.75 19.14
CA ARG A 213 9.28 -10.46 19.38
C ARG A 213 9.61 -9.46 18.27
N TYR A 214 10.89 -9.39 17.90
CA TYR A 214 11.38 -8.51 16.87
C TYR A 214 12.13 -9.30 15.80
N VAL A 215 11.93 -8.89 14.55
CA VAL A 215 12.60 -9.43 13.38
C VAL A 215 13.07 -8.27 12.53
N PHE A 216 14.28 -8.36 12.00
CA PHE A 216 14.78 -7.42 11.01
C PHE A 216 15.08 -8.17 9.72
N ILE A 217 14.67 -7.62 8.59
CA ILE A 217 14.97 -8.16 7.26
C ILE A 217 15.76 -7.08 6.52
N ALA A 218 17.03 -7.37 6.24
CA ALA A 218 17.90 -6.53 5.42
C ALA A 218 17.88 -7.05 3.99
N GLN A 219 17.50 -6.20 3.04
CA GLN A 219 17.40 -6.49 1.61
C GLN A 219 18.57 -5.82 0.90
N PHE A 220 19.34 -6.61 0.17
CA PHE A 220 20.53 -6.16 -0.53
C PHE A 220 20.21 -5.87 -2.02
N PRO A 221 21.02 -5.02 -2.69
CA PRO A 221 20.83 -4.71 -4.12
C PRO A 221 20.89 -5.93 -5.04
N ASP A 222 21.59 -6.99 -4.64
CA ASP A 222 21.69 -8.26 -5.38
C ASP A 222 20.43 -9.14 -5.22
N GLY A 223 19.40 -8.65 -4.52
CA GLY A 223 18.16 -9.36 -4.21
C GLY A 223 18.30 -10.39 -3.09
N SER A 224 19.48 -10.54 -2.47
CA SER A 224 19.63 -11.40 -1.30
C SER A 224 19.07 -10.74 -0.05
N GLU A 225 18.74 -11.56 0.95
CA GLU A 225 18.22 -11.09 2.22
C GLU A 225 19.03 -11.65 3.39
N ARG A 226 19.17 -10.85 4.43
CA ARG A 226 19.64 -11.28 5.74
C ARG A 226 18.56 -11.03 6.77
N ARG A 227 18.20 -12.08 7.51
CA ARG A 227 17.22 -12.02 8.59
C ARG A 227 17.91 -11.97 9.94
N TYR A 228 17.42 -11.13 10.83
CA TYR A 228 17.79 -11.09 12.24
C TYR A 228 16.56 -11.36 13.09
N GLN A 229 16.68 -12.13 14.15
CA GLN A 229 15.53 -12.38 15.03
C GLN A 229 15.94 -12.70 16.45
N THR A 230 15.05 -12.34 17.38
CA THR A 230 15.16 -12.71 18.79
C THR A 230 14.73 -14.15 19.01
N THR A 231 15.51 -14.94 19.73
CA THR A 231 15.19 -16.31 20.12
C THR A 231 15.23 -16.42 21.64
N TYR A 232 14.11 -16.77 22.26
CA TYR A 232 14.07 -17.14 23.68
C TYR A 232 14.47 -18.61 23.83
N ARG A 233 15.51 -18.92 24.63
CA ARG A 233 15.98 -20.29 24.85
C ARG A 233 15.67 -20.75 26.28
N ALA A 234 14.45 -21.24 26.50
CA ALA A 234 13.96 -21.68 27.80
C ALA A 234 14.89 -22.71 28.49
N GLY A 235 15.51 -23.61 27.73
CA GLY A 235 16.47 -24.59 28.27
C GLY A 235 17.77 -24.00 28.83
N MET A 236 18.00 -22.69 28.70
CA MET A 236 19.18 -21.99 29.25
C MET A 236 18.86 -21.11 30.47
N GLU A 237 17.60 -21.10 30.96
CA GLU A 237 17.19 -20.23 32.07
C GLU A 237 18.07 -20.40 33.32
N ASP A 238 18.27 -21.63 33.79
CA ASP A 238 19.06 -21.88 35.00
C ASP A 238 20.51 -21.40 34.86
N ALA A 239 21.13 -21.67 33.71
CA ALA A 239 22.51 -21.26 33.43
C ALA A 239 22.62 -19.73 33.34
N VAL A 240 21.67 -19.08 32.67
CA VAL A 240 21.63 -17.62 32.52
C VAL A 240 21.37 -16.94 33.86
N ARG A 241 20.39 -17.42 34.64
CA ARG A 241 20.10 -16.86 35.96
C ARG A 241 21.26 -16.99 36.93
N LYS A 242 21.97 -18.12 36.87
CA LYS A 242 23.20 -18.33 37.66
C LYS A 242 24.31 -17.34 37.28
N ALA A 243 24.44 -17.00 36.00
CA ALA A 243 25.51 -16.13 35.51
C ALA A 243 25.17 -14.63 35.60
N HIS A 244 23.90 -14.27 35.47
CA HIS A 244 23.46 -12.88 35.25
C HIS A 244 22.43 -12.37 36.27
N GLY A 245 22.01 -13.20 37.24
CA GLY A 245 21.07 -12.84 38.29
C GLY A 245 19.71 -13.51 38.15
N ALA A 246 18.96 -13.58 39.24
CA ALA A 246 17.73 -14.38 39.33
C ALA A 246 16.65 -14.00 38.29
N ASP A 247 16.61 -12.74 37.88
CA ASP A 247 15.62 -12.22 36.94
C ASP A 247 16.10 -12.23 35.47
N ALA A 248 17.30 -12.78 35.21
CA ALA A 248 17.86 -12.79 33.87
C ALA A 248 17.12 -13.73 32.92
N LEU A 249 16.95 -13.28 31.67
CA LEU A 249 16.22 -13.96 30.61
C LEU A 249 17.18 -14.45 29.51
N PRO A 250 17.01 -15.67 28.96
CA PRO A 250 17.92 -16.24 27.96
C PRO A 250 17.54 -15.84 26.52
N TYR A 251 17.65 -14.54 26.19
CA TYR A 251 17.40 -14.07 24.82
C TYR A 251 18.68 -14.04 23.99
N PHE A 252 18.56 -14.52 22.75
CA PHE A 252 19.63 -14.54 21.76
C PHE A 252 19.17 -13.76 20.54
N PHE A 253 20.05 -12.95 19.98
CA PHE A 253 19.80 -12.22 18.75
C PHE A 253 20.68 -12.81 17.64
N ASP A 254 20.07 -13.60 16.77
CA ASP A 254 20.76 -14.38 15.74
C ASP A 254 20.55 -13.74 14.37
N ALA A 255 21.59 -13.77 13.52
CA ALA A 255 21.54 -13.39 12.12
C ALA A 255 21.62 -14.63 11.22
N PHE A 256 20.87 -14.59 10.12
CA PHE A 256 20.73 -15.68 9.14
C PHE A 256 20.99 -15.12 7.74
N ASP A 257 22.00 -15.66 7.05
CA ASP A 257 22.40 -15.27 5.69
C ASP A 257 22.72 -16.54 4.87
N LYS A 258 21.92 -16.80 3.83
CA LYS A 258 22.02 -17.93 2.88
C LYS A 258 22.11 -19.32 3.57
N ARG A 259 23.29 -19.67 4.10
CA ARG A 259 23.59 -20.93 4.80
C ARG A 259 24.30 -20.75 6.15
N ARG A 260 24.44 -19.51 6.62
CA ARG A 260 25.14 -19.17 7.86
C ARG A 260 24.13 -18.68 8.88
N GLN A 261 24.28 -19.17 10.10
CA GLN A 261 23.69 -18.59 11.30
C GLN A 261 24.84 -18.15 12.21
N TYR A 262 24.75 -16.97 12.79
CA TYR A 262 25.68 -16.51 13.82
C TYR A 262 24.97 -15.65 14.86
N LEU A 263 25.50 -15.68 16.08
CA LEU A 263 25.02 -14.86 17.19
C LEU A 263 25.51 -13.43 16.99
N VAL A 264 24.58 -12.48 16.96
CA VAL A 264 24.86 -11.04 16.95
C VAL A 264 25.06 -10.56 18.39
N SER A 265 24.13 -10.91 19.29
CA SER A 265 24.25 -10.54 20.71
C SER A 265 23.45 -11.49 21.61
N PHE A 266 23.86 -11.58 22.87
CA PHE A 266 23.09 -12.19 23.95
C PHE A 266 22.50 -11.10 24.84
N LEU A 267 21.22 -11.26 25.20
CA LEU A 267 20.44 -10.32 25.97
C LEU A 267 19.95 -11.03 27.24
N ALA A 268 20.40 -10.56 28.40
CA ALA A 268 19.99 -11.09 29.70
C ALA A 268 18.63 -10.54 30.19
N ARG A 269 17.91 -9.81 29.33
CA ARG A 269 16.65 -9.11 29.63
C ARG A 269 15.73 -9.12 28.43
N GLU A 270 14.52 -8.61 28.61
CA GLU A 270 13.59 -8.38 27.50
C GLU A 270 14.25 -7.54 26.40
N PRO A 271 14.17 -7.99 25.13
CA PRO A 271 14.77 -7.26 24.02
C PRO A 271 14.12 -5.88 23.85
N VAL A 272 14.92 -4.88 23.46
CA VAL A 272 14.47 -3.53 23.13
C VAL A 272 14.69 -3.29 21.63
N PHE A 273 13.66 -2.82 20.93
CA PHE A 273 13.69 -2.71 19.47
C PHE A 273 14.81 -1.81 18.96
N GLU A 274 14.99 -0.64 19.56
CA GLU A 274 15.98 0.38 19.18
C GLU A 274 17.40 -0.15 19.34
N GLU A 275 17.65 -0.89 20.42
CA GLU A 275 18.94 -1.54 20.67
C GLU A 275 19.25 -2.63 19.64
N LEU A 276 18.27 -3.49 19.36
CA LEU A 276 18.43 -4.52 18.33
C LEU A 276 18.64 -3.92 16.94
N ARG A 277 17.90 -2.85 16.62
CA ARG A 277 18.10 -2.11 15.37
C ARG A 277 19.54 -1.64 15.28
N ASP A 278 20.06 -0.99 16.31
CA ASP A 278 21.41 -0.43 16.28
C ASP A 278 22.48 -1.54 16.13
N LEU A 279 22.25 -2.72 16.73
CA LEU A 279 23.06 -3.92 16.48
C LEU A 279 23.01 -4.38 15.01
N VAL A 280 21.82 -4.39 14.38
CA VAL A 280 21.67 -4.71 12.95
C VAL A 280 22.43 -3.71 12.09
N LEU A 281 22.26 -2.41 12.34
CA LEU A 281 22.95 -1.38 11.56
C LEU A 281 24.47 -1.46 11.74
N SER A 282 24.95 -1.81 12.94
CA SER A 282 26.37 -2.03 13.21
C SER A 282 26.91 -3.26 12.47
N ASP A 283 26.18 -4.37 12.48
CA ASP A 283 26.53 -5.60 11.76
C ASP A 283 26.66 -5.36 10.25
N LEU A 284 25.67 -4.67 9.67
CA LEU A 284 25.64 -4.36 8.23
C LEU A 284 26.79 -3.44 7.80
N ARG A 285 27.27 -2.55 8.68
CA ARG A 285 28.43 -1.68 8.41
C ARG A 285 29.78 -2.41 8.51
N GLY A 286 29.78 -3.71 8.81
CA GLY A 286 31.00 -4.47 9.04
C GLY A 286 31.68 -4.14 10.37
N GLY A 287 30.96 -3.48 11.29
CA GLY A 287 31.41 -3.37 12.67
C GLY A 287 31.54 -4.77 13.26
N LYS A 288 32.61 -5.04 14.01
CA LYS A 288 32.67 -6.25 14.83
C LYS A 288 31.54 -6.15 15.84
N VAL A 289 30.41 -6.80 15.58
CA VAL A 289 29.50 -7.13 16.66
C VAL A 289 30.20 -8.23 17.43
N GLY A 290 30.95 -7.84 18.46
CA GLY A 290 31.44 -8.82 19.41
C GLY A 290 30.23 -9.59 19.93
N ALA A 291 30.39 -10.87 20.25
CA ALA A 291 29.49 -11.57 21.15
C ALA A 291 29.58 -10.89 22.54
N GLY A 292 29.07 -9.67 22.61
CA GLY A 292 29.09 -8.77 23.74
C GLY A 292 27.75 -8.87 24.42
N PHE A 293 27.81 -8.90 25.74
CA PHE A 293 26.64 -8.93 26.59
C PHE A 293 25.97 -7.55 26.53
N SER A 294 24.68 -7.52 26.22
CA SER A 294 23.85 -6.37 26.55
C SER A 294 23.15 -6.68 27.87
N TYR A 295 23.53 -5.91 28.89
CA TYR A 295 22.93 -5.98 30.22
C TYR A 295 21.69 -5.08 30.29
#